data_AF-H0F0F5-F1
#
_entry.id   AF-H0F0F5-F1
#
_cell.length_a   1.000
_cell.length_b   1.000
_cell.length_c   1.000
_cell.angle_alpha   90.00
_cell.angle_beta   90.00
_cell.angle_gamma   90.00
#
_symmetry.space_group_name_H-M   'P 1'
#
loop_
_entity.id
_entity.type
_entity.pdbx_description
1 polymer ?
#
loop_
_entity_poly.entity_id
_entity_poly.type
_entity_poly.pdbx_seq_one_letter_code
_entity_poly.pdbx_strand_id
1 'polypeptide(L)'
;MMGKRSVLSKLWLSFIFALGLCGSSFADEFLTQQQLSSPEAVAKWLQDNPEGRDRKVAEFFFQEGTRYKQRKYWSAAAKSFGESAIRYPGPHVLDEYVTSNLKMLGEIRGQRGGTQLGVNGDMNNAMGQYQSALAADEILHSLSPEEATRVRKNIECLKRYLHTQEVHRDCQPMKFYGLTP
;
A
#
# COMPACT_ATOMS: atom_id res chain seq x y z
N MET A 1 -13.47 59.40 -18.70
CA MET A 1 -14.12 60.38 -17.80
C MET A 1 -14.59 59.65 -16.56
N MET A 2 -14.15 60.13 -15.38
CA MET A 2 -14.60 59.72 -14.05
C MET A 2 -16.01 60.25 -13.74
N GLY A 3 -16.75 59.52 -12.91
CA GLY A 3 -17.89 60.02 -12.10
C GLY A 3 -18.90 58.90 -11.79
N LYS A 4 -18.80 58.16 -10.66
CA LYS A 4 -19.34 58.46 -9.29
C LYS A 4 -20.86 58.74 -9.32
N ARG A 5 -21.77 58.18 -8.52
CA ARG A 5 -21.79 57.42 -7.24
C ARG A 5 -23.22 56.84 -7.07
N SER A 6 -23.38 55.58 -6.62
CA SER A 6 -23.96 55.17 -5.31
C SER A 6 -25.28 55.83 -4.88
N VAL A 7 -26.36 55.04 -4.65
CA VAL A 7 -27.02 54.87 -3.32
C VAL A 7 -27.76 53.52 -3.24
N LEU A 8 -27.55 52.85 -2.11
CA LEU A 8 -28.19 51.69 -1.50
C LEU A 8 -29.74 51.62 -1.56
N SER A 9 -30.28 50.41 -1.69
CA SER A 9 -31.42 50.01 -0.85
C SER A 9 -31.43 48.50 -0.60
N LYS A 10 -31.64 48.17 0.66
CA LYS A 10 -31.58 46.85 1.29
C LYS A 10 -32.84 46.05 0.93
N LEU A 11 -32.67 44.80 0.51
CA LEU A 11 -33.70 43.77 0.69
C LEU A 11 -33.00 42.48 1.14
N TRP A 12 -32.87 42.36 2.45
CA TRP A 12 -32.70 41.10 3.14
C TRP A 12 -34.03 40.36 3.12
N LEU A 13 -34.05 39.12 2.63
CA LEU A 13 -35.02 38.08 3.01
C LEU A 13 -34.51 36.73 2.52
N SER A 14 -33.75 36.09 3.41
CA SER A 14 -33.87 34.70 3.83
C SER A 14 -34.49 33.71 2.84
N PHE A 15 -33.64 32.90 2.19
CA PHE A 15 -34.00 31.51 1.90
C PHE A 15 -32.83 30.61 2.29
N ILE A 16 -32.87 30.20 3.55
CA ILE A 16 -32.17 29.01 4.04
C ILE A 16 -32.92 27.84 3.41
N PHE A 17 -32.34 27.25 2.36
CA PHE A 17 -32.67 25.89 1.99
C PHE A 17 -31.44 25.04 2.29
N ALA A 18 -31.48 24.42 3.46
CA ALA A 18 -30.64 23.31 3.83
C ALA A 18 -30.97 22.14 2.88
N LEU A 19 -30.32 22.11 1.72
CA LEU A 19 -30.20 20.88 0.96
C LEU A 19 -29.03 20.12 1.57
N GLY A 20 -29.42 19.07 2.29
CA GLY A 20 -28.54 18.23 3.07
C GLY A 20 -27.30 17.85 2.29
N LEU A 21 -26.19 17.94 3.01
CA LEU A 21 -25.04 17.08 2.81
C LEU A 21 -25.52 15.63 2.86
N CYS A 22 -26.04 15.11 1.75
CA CYS A 22 -25.75 13.74 1.37
C CYS A 22 -24.28 13.75 0.94
N GLY A 23 -23.39 13.96 1.91
CA GLY A 23 -22.10 13.31 1.87
C GLY A 23 -22.43 11.83 1.95
N SER A 24 -22.73 11.23 0.81
CA SER A 24 -22.46 9.81 0.64
C SER A 24 -20.98 9.71 0.93
N SER A 25 -20.64 9.37 2.18
CA SER A 25 -19.37 8.73 2.43
C SER A 25 -19.41 7.51 1.52
N PHE A 26 -18.79 7.62 0.34
CA PHE A 26 -18.20 6.46 -0.27
C PHE A 26 -17.24 5.95 0.81
N ALA A 27 -17.75 5.10 1.70
CA ALA A 27 -16.90 4.26 2.50
C ALA A 27 -16.17 3.47 1.42
N ASP A 28 -14.91 3.84 1.17
CA ASP A 28 -14.09 3.22 0.12
C ASP A 28 -14.21 1.71 0.31
N GLU A 29 -14.89 1.06 -0.65
CA GLU A 29 -15.32 -0.34 -0.56
C GLU A 29 -14.11 -1.29 -0.41
N PHE A 30 -12.95 -0.82 -0.87
CA PHE A 30 -11.66 -1.49 -0.83
C PHE A 30 -10.57 -0.53 -0.37
N LEU A 31 -9.46 -1.06 0.12
CA LEU A 31 -8.26 -0.24 0.36
C LEU A 31 -7.70 0.28 -0.97
N THR A 32 -7.08 1.46 -0.94
CA THR A 32 -6.22 1.92 -2.03
C THR A 32 -4.83 1.30 -1.91
N GLN A 33 -4.09 1.25 -3.02
CA GLN A 33 -2.69 0.78 -3.01
C GLN A 33 -1.80 1.59 -2.03
N GLN A 34 -2.08 2.88 -1.86
CA GLN A 34 -1.37 3.73 -0.91
C GLN A 34 -1.69 3.35 0.55
N GLN A 35 -2.94 3.01 0.85
CA GLN A 35 -3.35 2.60 2.20
C GLN A 35 -2.76 1.25 2.61
N LEU A 36 -2.36 0.38 1.68
CA LEU A 36 -1.65 -0.86 2.00
C LEU A 36 -0.28 -0.65 2.66
N SER A 37 0.23 0.58 2.66
CA SER A 37 1.45 0.98 3.35
C SER A 37 1.19 1.68 4.69
N SER A 38 -0.07 1.78 5.12
CA SER A 38 -0.47 2.28 6.45
C SER A 38 -0.97 1.10 7.31
N PRO A 39 -0.19 0.68 8.32
CA PRO A 39 -0.60 -0.40 9.22
C PRO A 39 -1.93 -0.13 9.90
N GLU A 40 -2.19 1.13 10.26
CA GLU A 40 -3.42 1.55 10.92
C GLU A 40 -4.64 1.43 10.00
N ALA A 41 -4.49 1.81 8.72
CA ALA A 41 -5.56 1.69 7.73
C ALA A 41 -5.90 0.22 7.46
N VAL A 42 -4.88 -0.63 7.29
CA VAL A 42 -5.06 -2.08 7.10
C VAL A 42 -5.72 -2.72 8.31
N ALA A 43 -5.23 -2.43 9.52
CA ALA A 43 -5.78 -2.96 10.75
C ALA A 43 -7.24 -2.57 10.94
N LYS A 44 -7.55 -1.27 10.78
CA LYS A 44 -8.92 -0.76 10.86
C LYS A 44 -9.82 -1.42 9.84
N TRP A 45 -9.36 -1.56 8.60
CA TRP A 45 -10.17 -2.17 7.54
C TRP A 45 -10.51 -3.64 7.84
N LEU A 46 -9.55 -4.42 8.36
CA LEU A 46 -9.78 -5.81 8.75
C LEU A 46 -10.73 -5.95 9.94
N GLN A 47 -10.65 -5.03 10.92
CA GLN A 47 -11.59 -4.97 12.04
C GLN A 47 -13.02 -4.65 11.57
N ASP A 48 -13.16 -3.70 10.64
CA ASP A 48 -14.45 -3.28 10.10
C ASP A 48 -15.02 -4.32 9.10
N ASN A 49 -14.18 -5.19 8.53
CA ASN A 49 -14.54 -6.16 7.49
C ASN A 49 -13.93 -7.55 7.77
N PRO A 50 -14.33 -8.25 8.84
CA PRO A 50 -13.66 -9.48 9.29
C PRO A 50 -13.71 -10.64 8.28
N GLU A 51 -14.77 -10.70 7.47
CA GLU A 51 -14.92 -11.71 6.39
C GLU A 51 -14.22 -11.30 5.08
N GLY A 52 -13.64 -10.10 5.03
CA GLY A 52 -13.17 -9.45 3.82
C GLY A 52 -14.30 -8.94 2.92
N ARG A 53 -13.93 -8.19 1.88
CA ARG A 53 -14.82 -7.76 0.80
C ARG A 53 -14.41 -8.53 -0.44
N ASP A 54 -15.36 -9.18 -1.10
CA ASP A 54 -15.10 -10.02 -2.27
C ASP A 54 -13.97 -11.04 -2.07
N ARG A 55 -13.97 -11.76 -0.93
CA ARG A 55 -12.92 -12.72 -0.57
C ARG A 55 -12.61 -13.74 -1.66
N LYS A 56 -13.62 -14.20 -2.41
CA LYS A 56 -13.43 -15.10 -3.57
C LYS A 56 -12.64 -14.45 -4.71
N VAL A 57 -12.87 -13.16 -4.96
CA VAL A 57 -12.13 -12.39 -5.97
C VAL A 57 -10.71 -12.13 -5.48
N ALA A 58 -10.54 -11.80 -4.20
CA ALA A 58 -9.22 -11.66 -3.60
C ALA A 58 -8.39 -12.96 -3.72
N GLU A 59 -9.02 -14.12 -3.47
CA GLU A 59 -8.39 -15.43 -3.63
C GLU A 59 -8.04 -15.75 -5.09
N PHE A 60 -8.93 -15.45 -6.03
CA PHE A 60 -8.65 -15.58 -7.46
C PHE A 60 -7.37 -14.82 -7.85
N PHE A 61 -7.27 -13.55 -7.44
CA PHE A 61 -6.11 -12.72 -7.72
C PHE A 61 -4.84 -13.24 -7.02
N PHE A 62 -4.95 -13.78 -5.80
CA PHE A 62 -3.83 -14.40 -5.11
C PHE A 62 -3.29 -15.62 -5.87
N GLN A 63 -4.18 -16.47 -6.39
CA GLN A 63 -3.80 -17.63 -7.19
C GLN A 63 -3.15 -17.22 -8.52
N GLU A 64 -3.69 -16.20 -9.20
CA GLU A 64 -3.07 -15.62 -10.41
C GLU A 64 -1.69 -15.05 -10.10
N GLY A 65 -1.54 -14.28 -9.02
CA GLY A 65 -0.25 -13.77 -8.56
C GLY A 65 0.77 -14.88 -8.34
N THR A 66 0.33 -15.99 -7.72
CA THR A 66 1.17 -17.17 -7.52
C THR A 66 1.63 -17.81 -8.83
N ARG A 67 0.75 -17.92 -9.84
CA ARG A 67 1.10 -18.43 -11.17
C ARG A 67 2.11 -17.51 -11.87
N TYR A 68 1.93 -16.19 -11.80
CA TYR A 68 2.88 -15.23 -12.36
C TYR A 68 4.24 -15.28 -11.63
N LYS A 69 4.23 -15.39 -10.31
CA LYS A 69 5.42 -15.54 -9.46
C LYS A 69 6.24 -16.77 -9.87
N GLN A 70 5.59 -17.92 -10.07
CA GLN A 70 6.26 -19.16 -10.50
C GLN A 70 6.97 -18.99 -11.85
N ARG A 71 6.41 -18.18 -12.75
CA ARG A 71 6.99 -17.84 -14.06
C ARG A 71 7.98 -16.67 -14.00
N LYS A 72 8.22 -16.10 -12.82
CA LYS A 72 9.04 -14.90 -12.58
C LYS A 72 8.54 -13.67 -13.35
N TYR A 73 7.24 -13.58 -13.61
CA TYR A 73 6.61 -12.41 -14.23
C TYR A 73 6.22 -11.41 -13.15
N TRP A 74 7.22 -10.72 -12.58
CA TRP A 74 7.03 -9.93 -11.35
C TRP A 74 6.07 -8.75 -11.52
N SER A 75 6.05 -8.10 -12.69
CA SER A 75 5.07 -7.04 -12.96
C SER A 75 3.62 -7.54 -12.87
N ALA A 76 3.35 -8.71 -13.48
CA ALA A 76 2.03 -9.33 -13.44
C ALA A 76 1.71 -9.89 -12.04
N ALA A 77 2.70 -10.47 -11.36
CA ALA A 77 2.56 -10.95 -9.99
C ALA A 77 2.23 -9.81 -9.01
N ALA A 78 2.99 -8.70 -9.06
CA ALA A 78 2.77 -7.53 -8.23
C ALA A 78 1.37 -6.94 -8.46
N LYS A 79 0.93 -6.82 -9.71
CA LYS A 79 -0.43 -6.39 -10.05
C LYS A 79 -1.48 -7.31 -9.42
N SER A 80 -1.38 -8.62 -9.65
CA SER A 80 -2.38 -9.57 -9.13
C SER A 80 -2.39 -9.61 -7.60
N PHE A 81 -1.24 -9.64 -6.94
CA PHE A 81 -1.19 -9.57 -5.48
C PHE A 81 -1.72 -8.24 -4.94
N GLY A 82 -1.47 -7.13 -5.64
CA GLY A 82 -2.04 -5.83 -5.30
C GLY A 82 -3.57 -5.81 -5.37
N GLU A 83 -4.17 -6.43 -6.40
CA GLU A 83 -5.63 -6.59 -6.52
C GLU A 83 -6.23 -7.48 -5.42
N SER A 84 -5.48 -8.51 -4.99
CA SER A 84 -5.85 -9.33 -3.84
C SER A 84 -5.79 -8.52 -2.54
N ALA A 85 -4.69 -7.79 -2.32
CA ALA A 85 -4.41 -7.06 -1.08
C ALA A 85 -5.45 -5.96 -0.81
N ILE A 86 -5.90 -5.22 -1.84
CA ILE A 86 -6.90 -4.17 -1.65
C ILE A 86 -8.28 -4.70 -1.23
N ARG A 87 -8.57 -5.97 -1.55
CA ARG A 87 -9.85 -6.64 -1.24
C ARG A 87 -9.80 -7.44 0.05
N TYR A 88 -8.66 -8.03 0.36
CA TYR A 88 -8.43 -8.77 1.59
C TYR A 88 -6.93 -8.71 1.94
N PRO A 89 -6.50 -7.74 2.77
CA PRO A 89 -5.09 -7.48 3.07
C PRO A 89 -4.57 -8.46 4.14
N GLY A 90 -4.68 -9.77 3.87
CA GLY A 90 -4.13 -10.79 4.76
C GLY A 90 -2.59 -10.72 4.81
N PRO A 91 -1.96 -11.16 5.92
CA PRO A 91 -0.49 -11.06 6.09
C PRO A 91 0.29 -11.69 4.94
N HIS A 92 -0.11 -12.89 4.51
CA HIS A 92 0.49 -13.60 3.37
C HIS A 92 0.34 -12.86 2.05
N VAL A 93 -0.82 -12.22 1.82
CA VAL A 93 -1.08 -11.45 0.60
C VAL A 93 -0.17 -10.22 0.56
N LEU A 94 -0.03 -9.54 1.70
CA LEU A 94 0.83 -8.36 1.83
C LEU A 94 2.32 -8.70 1.65
N ASP A 95 2.81 -9.81 2.24
CA ASP A 95 4.20 -10.27 2.07
C ASP A 95 4.52 -10.62 0.60
N GLU A 96 3.60 -11.30 -0.09
CA GLU A 96 3.73 -11.63 -1.51
C GLU A 96 3.65 -10.40 -2.41
N TYR A 97 2.78 -9.45 -2.07
CA TYR A 97 2.64 -8.18 -2.79
C TYR A 97 3.93 -7.37 -2.71
N VAL A 98 4.43 -7.07 -1.50
CA VAL A 98 5.66 -6.28 -1.34
C VAL A 98 6.87 -6.96 -1.95
N THR A 99 6.99 -8.29 -1.81
CA THR A 99 8.08 -9.07 -2.41
C THR A 99 8.05 -8.98 -3.94
N SER A 100 6.88 -9.14 -4.54
CA SER A 100 6.72 -9.06 -6.00
C SER A 100 6.94 -7.64 -6.51
N ASN A 101 6.46 -6.63 -5.78
CA ASN A 101 6.65 -5.23 -6.12
C ASN A 101 8.13 -4.85 -6.09
N LEU A 102 8.89 -5.24 -5.07
CA LEU A 102 10.33 -5.00 -5.00
C LEU A 102 11.10 -5.66 -6.15
N LYS A 103 10.73 -6.89 -6.53
CA LYS A 103 11.35 -7.59 -7.68
C LYS A 103 11.04 -6.90 -9.00
N MET A 104 9.79 -6.50 -9.21
CA MET A 104 9.38 -5.71 -10.37
C MET A 104 10.18 -4.40 -10.46
N LEU A 105 10.26 -3.66 -9.36
CA LEU A 105 11.01 -2.40 -9.32
C LEU A 105 12.51 -2.63 -9.54
N GLY A 106 13.08 -3.71 -9.02
CA GLY A 106 14.45 -4.13 -9.30
C GLY A 106 14.71 -4.39 -10.79
N GLU A 107 13.79 -5.05 -11.50
CA GLU A 107 13.89 -5.24 -12.95
C GLU A 107 13.82 -3.92 -13.73
N ILE A 108 12.86 -3.06 -13.39
CA ILE A 108 12.71 -1.73 -14.02
C ILE A 108 13.98 -0.90 -13.79
N ARG A 109 14.50 -0.90 -12.56
CA ARG A 109 15.75 -0.21 -12.22
C ARG A 109 16.93 -0.76 -13.01
N GLY A 110 17.06 -2.07 -13.12
CA GLY A 110 18.10 -2.73 -13.91
C GLY A 110 18.06 -2.31 -15.39
N GLN A 111 16.87 -2.25 -15.98
CA GLN A 111 16.67 -1.79 -17.36
C GLN A 111 17.03 -0.30 -17.55
N ARG A 112 16.91 0.51 -16.48
CA ARG A 112 17.24 1.94 -16.47
C ARG A 112 18.66 2.25 -16.00
N GLY A 113 19.58 1.29 -16.12
CA GLY A 113 20.99 1.49 -15.79
C GLY A 113 21.29 1.55 -14.29
N GLY A 114 20.43 1.02 -13.43
CA GLY A 114 20.73 0.86 -12.01
C GLY A 114 20.61 2.14 -11.17
N THR A 115 19.81 3.12 -11.62
CA THR A 115 19.61 4.43 -10.96
C THR A 115 19.29 4.33 -9.47
N GLN A 116 19.71 5.36 -8.71
CA GLN A 116 19.42 5.55 -7.29
C GLN A 116 18.20 6.47 -7.04
N LEU A 117 17.60 7.01 -8.11
CA LEU A 117 16.44 7.87 -7.98
C LEU A 117 15.23 7.06 -7.49
N GLY A 118 14.58 7.53 -6.42
CA GLY A 118 13.35 6.92 -5.89
C GLY A 118 13.57 5.75 -4.92
N VAL A 119 14.79 5.24 -4.76
CA VAL A 119 15.07 4.06 -3.92
C VAL A 119 14.57 4.25 -2.49
N ASN A 120 14.84 5.39 -1.86
CA ASN A 120 14.36 5.66 -0.50
C ASN A 120 12.83 5.71 -0.40
N GLY A 121 12.15 6.22 -1.44
CA GLY A 121 10.69 6.22 -1.50
C GLY A 121 10.14 4.80 -1.58
N ASP A 122 10.72 3.98 -2.44
CA ASP A 122 10.34 2.58 -2.62
C ASP A 122 10.60 1.75 -1.36
N MET A 123 11.74 1.95 -0.69
CA MET A 123 12.08 1.25 0.55
C MET A 123 11.20 1.68 1.73
N ASN A 124 10.86 2.97 1.82
CA ASN A 124 9.93 3.47 2.83
C ASN A 124 8.52 2.88 2.60
N ASN A 125 8.09 2.82 1.34
CA ASN A 125 6.81 2.20 0.98
C ASN A 125 6.79 0.70 1.31
N ALA A 126 7.84 -0.04 0.95
CA ALA A 126 7.96 -1.46 1.27
C ALA A 126 7.99 -1.73 2.78
N MET A 127 8.66 -0.86 3.55
CA MET A 127 8.66 -0.95 5.01
C MET A 127 7.24 -0.81 5.58
N GLY A 128 6.47 0.17 5.11
CA GLY A 128 5.06 0.35 5.50
C GLY A 128 4.18 -0.85 5.15
N GLN A 129 4.41 -1.49 4.00
CA GLN A 129 3.69 -2.70 3.59
C GLN A 129 4.03 -3.92 4.48
N TYR A 130 5.32 -4.11 4.83
CA TYR A 130 5.70 -5.16 5.78
C TYR A 130 5.14 -4.91 7.18
N GLN A 131 5.12 -3.65 7.64
CA GLN A 131 4.47 -3.30 8.91
C GLN A 131 2.97 -3.59 8.87
N SER A 132 2.32 -3.32 7.74
CA SER A 132 0.91 -3.65 7.52
C SER A 132 0.65 -5.16 7.56
N ALA A 133 1.59 -5.98 7.08
CA ALA A 133 1.50 -7.43 7.19
C ALA A 133 1.50 -7.92 8.65
N LEU A 134 2.32 -7.29 9.52
CA LEU A 134 2.30 -7.60 10.96
C LEU A 134 1.01 -7.11 11.63
N ALA A 135 0.53 -5.91 11.29
CA ALA A 135 -0.73 -5.39 11.82
C ALA A 135 -1.94 -6.26 11.41
N ALA A 136 -1.94 -6.77 10.18
CA ALA A 136 -2.93 -7.74 9.74
C ALA A 136 -2.83 -9.06 10.52
N ASP A 137 -1.62 -9.49 10.88
CA ASP A 137 -1.39 -10.72 11.64
C ASP A 137 -1.81 -10.61 13.11
N GLU A 138 -1.74 -9.41 13.69
CA GLU A 138 -2.29 -9.14 15.02
C GLU A 138 -3.81 -9.31 15.09
N ILE A 139 -4.51 -9.25 13.95
CA ILE A 139 -5.96 -9.43 13.86
C ILE A 139 -6.31 -10.86 13.42
N LEU A 140 -5.62 -11.35 12.39
CA LEU A 140 -5.97 -12.61 11.72
C LEU A 140 -5.20 -13.82 12.25
N HIS A 141 -4.09 -13.61 12.96
CA HIS A 141 -3.25 -14.65 13.59
C HIS A 141 -2.92 -15.81 12.63
N SER A 142 -2.36 -15.47 11.46
CA SER A 142 -2.24 -16.40 10.33
C SER A 142 -0.81 -16.64 9.87
N LEU A 143 0.17 -15.86 10.34
CA LEU A 143 1.59 -16.11 10.12
C LEU A 143 2.11 -17.15 11.12
N SER A 144 3.00 -18.01 10.64
CA SER A 144 3.84 -18.82 11.53
C SER A 144 4.87 -17.95 12.27
N PRO A 145 5.44 -18.43 13.38
CA PRO A 145 6.53 -17.74 14.09
C PRO A 145 7.73 -17.41 13.18
N GLU A 146 8.07 -18.31 12.26
CA GLU A 146 9.16 -18.14 11.29
C GLU A 146 8.84 -17.04 10.28
N GLU A 147 7.61 -16.99 9.80
CA GLU A 147 7.13 -15.98 8.85
C GLU A 147 7.10 -14.60 9.49
N ALA A 148 6.52 -14.48 10.70
CA ALA A 148 6.53 -13.24 11.45
C ALA A 148 7.96 -12.76 11.75
N THR A 149 8.88 -13.68 12.07
CA THR A 149 10.30 -13.37 12.27
C THR A 149 10.96 -12.87 10.99
N ARG A 150 10.64 -13.47 9.83
CA ARG A 150 11.13 -13.01 8.52
C ARG A 150 10.65 -11.60 8.21
N VAL A 151 9.36 -11.31 8.39
CA VAL A 151 8.78 -9.98 8.15
C VAL A 151 9.42 -8.93 9.06
N ARG A 152 9.60 -9.22 10.36
CA ARG A 152 10.30 -8.32 11.29
C ARG A 152 11.75 -8.04 10.86
N LYS A 153 12.48 -9.07 10.42
CA LYS A 153 13.86 -8.89 9.91
C LYS A 153 13.90 -7.99 8.66
N ASN A 154 12.91 -8.12 7.76
CA ASN A 154 12.80 -7.25 6.59
C ASN A 154 12.56 -5.79 7.00
N ILE A 155 11.66 -5.53 7.95
CA ILE A 155 11.39 -4.19 8.50
C ILE A 155 12.67 -3.60 9.11
N GLU A 156 13.35 -4.35 9.98
CA GLU A 156 14.55 -3.86 10.66
C GLU A 156 15.69 -3.55 9.69
N CYS A 157 15.86 -4.36 8.64
CA CYS A 157 16.92 -4.09 7.67
C CYS A 157 16.58 -2.89 6.77
N LEU A 158 15.31 -2.71 6.38
CA LEU A 158 14.87 -1.52 5.65
C LEU A 158 14.99 -0.26 6.49
N LYS A 159 14.58 -0.31 7.77
CA LYS A 159 14.75 0.79 8.72
C LYS A 159 16.21 1.19 8.87
N ARG A 160 17.11 0.22 8.96
CA ARG A 160 18.56 0.47 9.00
C ARG A 160 19.03 1.15 7.72
N TYR A 161 18.69 0.62 6.55
CA TYR A 161 19.04 1.23 5.27
C TYR A 161 18.53 2.68 5.15
N LEU A 162 17.27 2.93 5.51
CA LEU A 162 16.68 4.26 5.45
C LEU A 162 17.42 5.26 6.37
N HIS A 163 18.01 4.77 7.46
CA HIS A 163 18.81 5.58 8.38
C HIS A 163 20.27 5.79 7.93
N THR A 164 20.95 4.73 7.50
CA THR A 164 22.40 4.77 7.22
C THR A 164 22.74 4.94 5.73
N GLN A 165 21.78 4.68 4.85
CA GLN A 165 21.96 4.56 3.40
C GLN A 165 22.92 3.44 2.98
N GLU A 166 23.24 2.51 3.89
CA GLU A 166 24.13 1.38 3.64
C GLU A 166 23.35 0.11 3.29
N VAL A 167 23.69 -0.51 2.15
CA VAL A 167 23.13 -1.80 1.76
C VAL A 167 23.87 -2.90 2.54
N HIS A 168 23.14 -3.68 3.34
CA HIS A 168 23.72 -4.83 4.06
C HIS A 168 23.44 -6.14 3.32
N ARG A 169 24.41 -7.07 3.41
CA ARG A 169 24.36 -8.38 2.73
C ARG A 169 23.16 -9.23 3.15
N ASP A 170 22.56 -8.98 4.31
CA ASP A 170 21.47 -9.79 4.82
C ASP A 170 20.08 -9.17 4.61
N CYS A 171 20.00 -7.99 3.99
CA CYS A 171 18.71 -7.34 3.73
C CYS A 171 18.06 -7.89 2.46
N GLN A 172 17.18 -8.89 2.62
CA GLN A 172 16.46 -9.52 1.51
C GLN A 172 15.66 -8.54 0.64
N PRO A 173 14.92 -7.55 1.20
CA PRO A 173 14.23 -6.54 0.40
C PRO A 173 15.16 -5.80 -0.57
N MET A 174 16.37 -5.44 -0.14
CA MET A 174 17.36 -4.78 -1.00
C MET A 174 17.84 -5.70 -2.12
N LYS A 175 18.05 -6.99 -1.83
CA LYS A 175 18.38 -8.00 -2.85
C LYS A 175 17.26 -8.15 -3.87
N PHE A 176 16.01 -8.15 -3.44
CA PHE A 176 14.85 -8.21 -4.34
C PHE A 176 14.81 -6.99 -5.27
N TYR A 177 15.17 -5.83 -4.75
CA TYR A 177 15.31 -4.58 -5.51
C TYR A 177 16.59 -4.50 -6.38
N GLY A 178 17.41 -5.55 -6.38
CA GLY A 178 18.64 -5.62 -7.16
C GLY A 178 19.76 -4.71 -6.64
N LEU A 179 19.73 -4.37 -5.35
CA LEU A 179 20.81 -3.68 -4.65
C LEU A 179 21.64 -4.69 -3.86
N THR A 180 22.93 -4.72 -4.15
CA THR A 180 23.91 -5.53 -3.44
C THR A 180 24.96 -4.62 -2.81
N PRO A 181 25.54 -4.99 -1.65
CA PRO A 181 26.64 -4.27 -1.04
C PRO A 181 27.91 -4.26 -1.89
#